data_AF-A0AA87YXL0-F1
#
_entry.id   AF-A0AA87YXL0-F1
#
_cell.length_a   1.000
_cell.length_b   1.000
_cell.length_c   1.000
_cell.angle_alpha   90.00
_cell.angle_beta   90.00
_cell.angle_gamma   90.00
#
_symmetry.space_group_name_H-M   'P 1'
#
loop_
_entity.id
_entity.type
_entity.pdbx_description
1 polymer ?
#
loop_
_entity_poly.entity_id
_entity_poly.type
_entity_poly.pdbx_seq_one_letter_code
_entity_poly.pdbx_strand_id
1 'polypeptide(L)'
;MENCQLRSSPSLVHLIWPLGLEMPRWLLYHVVNRYIDEGVAELVPGVLFIDEVHMLDMECFSYLNRALESSLSPIVIFATNRGICNVRGTDMTSPHGIPVDLLDRLVIIRTQTYGPDEMIKV
;
A
#
# COMPACT_ATOMS: atom_id res chain seq x y z
N MET A 1 -8.40 -5.08 12.52
CA MET A 1 -8.37 -6.23 11.60
C MET A 1 -7.08 -6.97 11.85
N GLU A 2 -7.14 -7.86 12.84
CA GLU A 2 -6.06 -8.72 13.30
C GLU A 2 -6.03 -10.02 12.48
N ASN A 3 -4.87 -10.68 12.52
CA ASN A 3 -4.63 -12.10 12.22
C ASN A 3 -4.29 -12.49 10.78
N CYS A 4 -3.01 -12.33 10.43
CA CYS A 4 -2.30 -13.37 9.69
C CYS A 4 -1.52 -14.21 10.72
N GLN A 5 -2.19 -15.19 11.34
CA GLN A 5 -1.56 -16.14 12.26
C GLN A 5 -0.74 -17.15 11.45
N LEU A 6 0.56 -16.89 11.31
CA LEU A 6 1.54 -17.89 10.90
C LEU A 6 1.64 -18.98 11.99
N ARG A 7 0.84 -20.04 11.85
CA ARG A 7 1.02 -21.30 12.57
C ARG A 7 2.13 -22.09 11.89
N SER A 8 3.35 -22.11 12.46
CA SER A 8 4.12 -23.34 12.75
C SER A 8 5.63 -23.09 13.00
N SER A 9 6.06 -23.22 14.27
CA SER A 9 7.19 -24.03 14.78
C SER A 9 7.67 -23.46 16.14
N PRO A 10 7.57 -24.19 17.26
CA PRO A 10 7.64 -23.58 18.60
C PRO A 10 9.05 -23.23 19.10
N SER A 11 10.12 -23.60 18.40
CA SER A 11 11.48 -23.61 18.98
C SER A 11 12.23 -22.28 18.92
N LEU A 12 11.92 -21.38 17.99
CA LEU A 12 12.63 -20.09 17.85
C LEU A 12 11.85 -18.90 18.41
N VAL A 13 10.52 -18.91 18.31
CA VAL A 13 9.67 -17.79 18.77
C VAL A 13 9.69 -17.67 20.29
N HIS A 14 9.76 -18.79 21.01
CA HIS A 14 9.75 -18.82 22.48
C HIS A 14 11.07 -18.36 23.12
N LEU A 15 12.18 -18.34 22.37
CA LEU A 15 13.50 -17.97 22.89
C LEU A 15 13.79 -16.46 22.79
N ILE A 16 13.12 -15.76 21.87
CA ILE A 16 13.37 -14.34 21.58
C ILE A 16 12.30 -13.44 22.20
N TRP A 17 11.05 -13.91 22.30
CA TRP A 17 9.92 -13.14 22.83
C TRP A 17 10.04 -12.66 24.29
N PRO A 18 10.65 -13.39 25.25
CA PRO A 18 10.70 -12.93 26.64
C PRO A 18 11.69 -11.79 26.91
N LEU A 19 12.51 -11.38 25.92
CA LEU A 19 13.51 -10.32 26.07
C LEU A 19 13.01 -8.91 25.69
N GLY A 20 11.77 -8.76 25.24
CA GLY A 20 11.23 -7.45 24.84
C GLY A 20 11.97 -6.79 23.68
N LEU A 21 12.78 -7.56 22.94
CA LEU A 21 13.52 -7.10 21.77
C LEU A 21 12.61 -7.16 20.55
N GLU A 22 12.39 -6.01 19.91
CA GLU A 22 11.70 -5.92 18.63
C GLU A 22 12.46 -6.76 17.59
N MET A 23 11.78 -7.72 16.96
CA MET A 23 12.37 -8.48 15.88
C MET A 23 12.80 -7.54 14.75
N PRO A 24 14.05 -7.62 14.27
CA PRO A 24 14.49 -6.75 13.20
C PRO A 24 13.83 -7.16 11.88
N ARG A 25 13.38 -6.18 11.10
CA ARG A 25 12.61 -6.36 9.86
C ARG A 25 13.28 -7.31 8.86
N TRP A 26 14.61 -7.32 8.77
CA TRP A 26 15.36 -8.21 7.88
C TRP A 26 15.21 -9.70 8.25
N LEU A 27 15.11 -10.01 9.53
CA LEU A 27 14.94 -11.39 10.00
C LEU A 27 13.54 -11.89 9.68
N LEU A 28 12.53 -11.02 9.78
CA LEU A 28 11.17 -11.32 9.32
C LEU A 28 11.17 -11.63 7.82
N TYR A 29 11.76 -10.78 6.98
CA TYR A 29 11.82 -11.02 5.54
C TYR A 29 12.55 -12.32 5.19
N HIS A 30 13.65 -12.64 5.88
CA HIS A 30 14.38 -13.88 5.64
C HIS A 30 13.55 -15.12 5.98
N VAL A 31 12.84 -15.11 7.12
CA VAL A 31 11.97 -16.21 7.54
C VAL A 31 10.77 -16.38 6.61
N VAL A 32 10.14 -15.27 6.18
CA VAL A 32 9.02 -15.31 5.23
C VAL A 32 9.46 -15.87 3.89
N ASN A 33 10.59 -15.42 3.35
CA ASN A 33 11.11 -15.94 2.08
C ASN A 33 11.41 -17.44 2.16
N ARG A 34 12.01 -17.91 3.26
CA ARG A 34 12.25 -19.34 3.46
C ARG A 34 10.96 -20.17 3.44
N TYR A 35 9.89 -19.70 4.07
CA TYR A 35 8.60 -20.42 4.04
C TYR A 35 7.95 -20.43 2.65
N ILE A 36 8.19 -19.40 1.84
CA ILE A 36 7.76 -19.36 0.44
C ILE A 36 8.56 -20.38 -0.38
N ASP A 37 9.89 -20.40 -0.22
CA ASP A 37 10.79 -21.32 -0.95
C ASP A 37 10.55 -22.79 -0.60
N GLU A 38 10.21 -23.09 0.66
CA GLU A 38 9.85 -24.43 1.14
C GLU A 38 8.43 -24.86 0.72
N GLY A 39 7.64 -23.98 0.09
CA GLY A 39 6.26 -24.24 -0.31
C GLY A 39 5.27 -24.36 0.85
N VAL A 40 5.67 -23.88 2.03
CA VAL A 40 4.85 -23.92 3.26
C VAL A 40 3.85 -22.75 3.29
N ALA A 41 4.17 -21.64 2.63
CA ALA A 41 3.33 -20.45 2.55
C ALA A 41 3.32 -19.84 1.15
N GLU A 42 2.20 -19.21 0.78
CA GLU A 42 2.06 -18.41 -0.43
C GLU A 42 1.85 -16.94 -0.04
N LEU A 43 2.48 -16.02 -0.75
CA LEU A 43 2.30 -14.59 -0.53
C LEU A 43 1.17 -14.05 -1.41
N VAL A 44 0.07 -13.64 -0.79
CA VAL A 44 -1.06 -13.01 -1.48
C VAL A 44 -0.94 -11.48 -1.36
N PRO A 45 -0.78 -10.73 -2.47
CA PRO A 45 -0.73 -9.28 -2.41
C PRO A 45 -2.08 -8.70 -1.96
N GLY A 46 -2.03 -7.74 -1.05
CA GLY A 46 -3.21 -7.05 -0.53
C GLY A 46 -3.66 -5.88 -1.39
N VAL A 47 -4.55 -5.06 -0.82
CA VAL A 47 -4.96 -3.77 -1.39
C VAL A 47 -4.50 -2.65 -0.47
N LEU A 48 -3.84 -1.64 -1.02
CA LEU A 48 -3.44 -0.42 -0.32
C LEU A 48 -4.32 0.73 -0.80
N PHE A 49 -5.16 1.25 0.09
CA PHE A 49 -6.00 2.41 -0.18
C PHE A 49 -5.39 3.66 0.43
N ILE A 50 -5.20 4.70 -0.39
CA ILE A 50 -4.71 6.01 0.05
C ILE A 50 -5.74 7.05 -0.34
N ASP A 51 -6.35 7.65 0.67
CA ASP A 51 -7.26 8.78 0.50
C ASP A 51 -6.50 10.11 0.47
N GLU A 52 -7.10 11.12 -0.15
CA GLU A 52 -6.56 12.47 -0.28
C GLU A 52 -5.11 12.50 -0.79
N VAL A 53 -4.82 11.74 -1.86
CA VAL A 53 -3.45 11.53 -2.37
C VAL A 53 -2.69 12.81 -2.73
N HIS A 54 -3.39 13.91 -3.01
CA HIS A 54 -2.79 15.23 -3.25
C HIS A 54 -2.06 15.81 -2.03
N MET A 55 -2.17 15.18 -0.86
CA MET A 55 -1.44 15.52 0.36
C MET A 55 -0.04 14.90 0.41
N LEU A 56 0.30 13.98 -0.50
CA LEU A 56 1.62 13.36 -0.61
C LEU A 56 2.62 14.27 -1.34
N ASP A 57 3.88 14.17 -0.92
CA ASP A 57 5.00 14.89 -1.53
C ASP A 57 5.62 14.09 -2.69
N MET A 58 6.38 14.78 -3.55
CA MET A 58 7.07 14.17 -4.70
C MET A 58 7.96 12.98 -4.31
N GLU A 59 8.62 13.02 -3.15
CA GLU A 59 9.46 11.92 -2.66
C GLU A 59 8.64 10.66 -2.34
N CYS A 60 7.44 10.82 -1.79
CA CYS A 60 6.52 9.72 -1.52
C CYS A 60 6.08 9.05 -2.82
N PHE A 61 5.79 9.83 -3.88
CA PHE A 61 5.45 9.29 -5.19
C PHE A 61 6.62 8.54 -5.83
N SER A 62 7.86 9.04 -5.67
CA SER A 62 9.06 8.33 -6.14
C SER A 62 9.24 6.99 -5.43
N TYR A 63 9.02 6.96 -4.10
CA TYR A 63 9.05 5.71 -3.35
C TYR A 63 7.96 4.73 -3.79
N LEU A 64 6.73 5.21 -3.98
CA LEU A 64 5.60 4.39 -4.45
C LEU A 64 5.86 3.84 -5.85
N ASN A 65 6.41 4.63 -6.76
CA ASN A 65 6.80 4.18 -8.10
C ASN A 65 7.78 3.00 -8.03
N ARG A 66 8.80 3.08 -7.18
CA ARG A 66 9.76 1.99 -6.98
C ARG A 66 9.15 0.77 -6.29
N ALA A 67 8.23 0.98 -5.35
CA ALA A 67 7.55 -0.12 -4.66
C ALA A 67 6.60 -0.88 -5.59
N LEU A 68 5.92 -0.18 -6.50
CA LEU A 68 5.01 -0.74 -7.51
C LEU A 68 5.72 -1.52 -8.61
N GLU A 69 7.02 -1.33 -8.80
CA GLU A 69 7.83 -2.13 -9.74
C GLU A 69 8.07 -3.56 -9.25
N SER A 70 7.86 -3.83 -7.95
CA SER A 70 7.97 -5.17 -7.40
C SER A 70 6.78 -6.06 -7.79
N SER A 71 7.03 -7.32 -8.11
CA SER A 71 5.99 -8.31 -8.45
C SER A 71 5.07 -8.68 -7.29
N LEU A 72 5.52 -8.44 -6.05
CA LEU A 72 4.75 -8.69 -4.82
C LEU A 72 4.04 -7.42 -4.32
N SER A 73 3.97 -6.38 -5.16
CA SER A 73 3.31 -5.13 -4.79
C SER A 73 1.80 -5.31 -4.64
N PRO A 74 1.19 -4.70 -3.61
CA PRO A 74 -0.26 -4.70 -3.46
C PRO A 74 -0.92 -3.85 -4.56
N ILE A 75 -2.20 -4.09 -4.81
CA ILE A 75 -3.01 -3.21 -5.67
C ILE A 75 -3.18 -1.88 -4.93
N VAL A 76 -2.71 -0.78 -5.53
CA VAL A 76 -2.82 0.56 -4.93
C VAL A 76 -4.01 1.29 -5.52
N ILE A 77 -4.88 1.78 -4.64
CA ILE A 77 -6.06 2.59 -4.99
C ILE A 77 -5.85 3.98 -4.40
N PHE A 78 -5.82 4.99 -5.27
CA PHE A 78 -5.75 6.39 -4.89
C PHE A 78 -7.13 7.04 -4.96
N ALA A 79 -7.47 7.82 -3.95
CA ALA A 79 -8.63 8.71 -3.97
C ALA A 79 -8.20 10.16 -3.80
N THR A 80 -8.88 11.05 -4.50
CA THR A 80 -8.70 12.51 -4.38
C THR A 80 -9.98 13.23 -4.75
N ASN A 81 -10.30 14.24 -3.97
CA ASN A 81 -11.37 15.20 -4.25
C ASN A 81 -10.88 16.42 -5.08
N ARG A 82 -9.57 16.55 -5.35
CA ARG A 82 -9.00 17.68 -6.08
C ARG A 82 -8.83 17.37 -7.56
N GLY A 83 -9.27 18.30 -8.41
CA GLY A 83 -9.14 18.21 -9.87
C GLY A 83 -7.75 18.59 -10.36
N ILE A 84 -7.31 19.82 -10.13
CA ILE A 84 -5.97 20.32 -10.50
C ILE A 84 -5.33 20.90 -9.24
N CYS A 85 -4.13 20.46 -8.90
CA CYS A 85 -3.37 21.03 -7.78
C CYS A 85 -1.86 20.85 -7.98
N ASN A 86 -1.08 21.56 -7.18
CA ASN A 86 0.38 21.43 -7.20
C ASN A 86 0.80 20.12 -6.54
N VAL A 87 1.80 19.45 -7.10
CA VAL A 87 2.46 18.33 -6.42
C VAL A 87 3.28 18.90 -5.28
N ARG A 88 3.01 18.47 -4.05
CA ARG A 88 3.72 18.99 -2.88
C ARG A 88 5.22 18.70 -2.97
N GLY A 89 6.02 19.70 -2.59
CA GLY A 89 7.47 19.69 -2.78
C GLY A 89 7.92 20.27 -4.13
N THR A 90 7.00 20.68 -5.01
CA THR A 90 7.32 21.37 -6.27
C THR A 90 6.33 22.48 -6.63
N ASP A 91 6.72 23.34 -7.56
CA ASP A 91 5.84 24.40 -8.11
C ASP A 91 5.05 23.94 -9.35
N MET A 92 5.08 22.64 -9.68
CA MET A 92 4.43 22.09 -10.86
C MET A 92 2.96 21.76 -10.57
N THR A 93 2.07 22.26 -11.43
CA THR A 93 0.64 21.90 -11.43
C THR A 93 0.44 20.58 -12.16
N SER A 94 -0.40 19.70 -11.60
CA SER A 94 -0.76 18.43 -12.22
C SER A 94 -2.23 18.07 -11.96
N PRO A 95 -2.85 17.25 -12.83
CA PRO A 95 -4.13 16.64 -12.52
C PRO A 95 -4.02 15.83 -11.23
N HIS A 96 -4.98 16.02 -10.32
CA HIS A 96 -5.09 15.30 -9.05
C HIS A 96 -3.92 15.45 -8.07
N GLY A 97 -2.91 16.28 -8.39
CA GLY A 97 -1.71 16.44 -7.55
C GLY A 97 -0.73 15.28 -7.66
N ILE A 98 -0.80 14.51 -8.75
CA ILE A 98 0.01 13.33 -9.01
C ILE A 98 0.98 13.66 -10.16
N PRO A 99 2.28 13.28 -10.06
CA PRO A 99 3.22 13.46 -11.16
C PRO A 99 2.77 12.69 -12.41
N VAL A 100 3.03 13.26 -13.59
CA VAL A 100 2.61 12.71 -14.89
C VAL A 100 3.10 11.27 -15.08
N ASP A 101 4.30 10.95 -14.58
CA ASP A 101 4.89 9.60 -14.65
C ASP A 101 4.03 8.52 -14.00
N LEU A 102 3.36 8.86 -12.89
CA LEU A 102 2.46 7.93 -12.21
C LEU A 102 1.07 8.00 -12.83
N LEU A 103 0.59 9.18 -13.24
CA LEU A 103 -0.72 9.33 -13.91
C LEU A 103 -0.86 8.43 -15.15
N ASP A 104 0.19 8.30 -15.96
CA ASP A 104 0.18 7.45 -17.16
C ASP A 104 0.05 5.95 -16.84
N ARG A 105 0.37 5.55 -15.60
CA ARG A 105 0.25 4.17 -15.12
C ARG A 105 -1.08 3.89 -14.41
N LEU A 106 -1.91 4.91 -14.17
CA LEU A 106 -3.14 4.80 -13.40
C LEU A 106 -4.37 4.60 -14.28
N VAL A 107 -5.32 3.82 -13.76
CA VAL A 107 -6.69 3.77 -14.29
C VAL A 107 -7.55 4.74 -13.51
N ILE A 108 -8.02 5.81 -14.17
CA ILE A 108 -8.85 6.84 -13.52
C ILE A 108 -10.32 6.43 -13.59
N ILE A 109 -10.93 6.22 -12.42
CA ILE A 109 -12.36 5.98 -12.26
C ILE A 109 -12.99 7.22 -11.65
N ARG A 110 -13.94 7.83 -12.36
CA ARG A 110 -14.67 8.99 -11.88
C ARG A 110 -15.95 8.55 -11.17
N THR A 111 -16.07 8.89 -9.90
CA THR A 111 -17.33 8.75 -9.16
C THR A 111 -18.29 9.87 -9.53
N GLN A 112 -19.59 9.59 -9.41
CA GLN A 112 -20.67 10.56 -9.58
C GLN A 112 -21.33 10.80 -8.22
N THR A 113 -21.91 11.98 -8.05
CA THR A 113 -22.71 12.28 -6.86
C THR A 113 -23.99 11.44 -6.88
N TYR A 114 -24.36 10.90 -5.71
CA TYR A 114 -25.60 10.14 -5.57
C TYR A 114 -26.83 10.95 -5.94
N GLY A 115 -27.77 10.32 -6.65
CA GLY A 115 -29.09 10.89 -6.90
C GLY A 115 -29.96 10.90 -5.64
N PRO A 116 -31.04 11.71 -5.58
CA PRO A 116 -31.93 11.75 -4.43
C PRO A 116 -32.55 10.37 -4.13
N ASP A 117 -32.88 9.59 -5.15
CA ASP A 117 -33.44 8.25 -5.00
C ASP A 117 -32.43 7.21 -4.50
N GLU A 118 -31.13 7.43 -4.76
CA GLU A 118 -30.04 6.57 -4.28
C GLU A 118 -29.70 6.91 -2.84
N MET A 119 -29.67 8.20 -2.48
CA MET A 119 -29.46 8.67 -1.11
C MET A 119 -30.48 8.11 -0.12
N ILE A 120 -31.72 7.88 -0.55
CA ILE A 120 -32.78 7.31 0.30
C ILE A 120 -32.55 5.80 0.55
N LYS A 121 -31.81 5.11 -0.32
CA LYS A 121 -31.59 3.66 -0.26
C LYS A 121 -30.29 3.25 0.46
N VAL A 122 -29.36 4.18 0.66
CA VAL A 122 -28.12 3.98 1.44
C VAL A 122 -28.42 4.03 2.93
#